data_AF-A0A3P6RQM1-F1
#
_entry.id   AF-A0A3P6RQM1-F1
#
_cell.length_a   1.000
_cell.length_b   1.000
_cell.length_c   1.000
_cell.angle_alpha   90.00
_cell.angle_beta   90.00
_cell.angle_gamma   90.00
#
_symmetry.space_group_name_H-M   'P 1'
#
loop_
_entity.id
_entity.type
_entity.pdbx_description
1 polymer ?
#
loop_
_entity_poly.entity_id
_entity_poly.type
_entity_poly.pdbx_seq_one_letter_code
_entity_poly.pdbx_strand_id
1 'polypeptide(L)'
;MTPPIESVEDLANQNKILYGVVKGGSTAAFFEVGLDVQFRDFKAKFRSESVFVDTYAEGIERVRKSKGRYAFLLEETTNNYEGGRKPCNTMKVGQNLNTLGYGIATKIGSPLRHVHRNLI
;
A
#
# COMPACT_ATOMS: atom_id res chain seq x y z
N MET A 1 -1.54 1.04 23.59
CA MET A 1 -0.22 0.81 22.97
C MET A 1 -0.10 1.82 21.85
N THR A 2 0.81 2.78 21.95
CA THR A 2 1.03 3.79 20.91
C THR A 2 1.93 3.19 19.82
N PRO A 3 1.51 3.19 18.55
CA PRO A 3 2.35 2.71 17.47
C PRO A 3 3.59 3.62 17.34
N PRO A 4 4.77 3.08 17.03
CA PRO A 4 6.01 3.87 16.90
C PRO A 4 6.02 4.81 15.68
N ILE A 5 4.99 4.74 14.84
CA ILE A 5 4.71 5.59 13.70
C ILE A 5 3.23 5.97 13.78
N GLU A 6 2.89 7.24 13.53
CA GLU A 6 1.49 7.69 13.51
C GLU A 6 1.08 8.19 12.12
N SER A 7 2.05 8.57 11.29
CA SER A 7 1.82 9.06 9.94
C SER A 7 2.82 8.53 8.90
N VAL A 8 2.58 8.85 7.63
CA VAL A 8 3.49 8.54 6.53
C VAL A 8 4.75 9.41 6.58
N GLU A 9 4.65 10.63 7.11
CA GLU A 9 5.78 11.53 7.34
C GLU A 9 6.72 10.95 8.40
N ASP A 10 6.18 10.42 9.50
CA ASP A 10 6.98 9.74 10.52
C ASP A 10 7.76 8.59 9.91
N LEU A 11 7.10 7.81 9.04
CA LEU A 11 7.71 6.68 8.35
C LEU A 11 8.82 7.12 7.38
N ALA A 12 8.65 8.26 6.70
CA ALA A 12 9.62 8.83 5.77
C ALA A 12 10.86 9.41 6.48
N ASN A 13 10.66 10.09 7.60
CA ASN A 13 11.69 10.85 8.32
C ASN A 13 12.59 9.99 9.24
N GLN A 14 12.57 8.66 9.07
CA GLN A 14 13.31 7.72 9.91
C GLN A 14 13.91 6.56 9.08
N ASN A 15 14.86 5.83 9.68
CA ASN A 15 15.61 4.75 9.04
C ASN A 15 15.54 3.38 9.76
N LYS A 16 14.81 3.29 10.88
CA LYS A 16 14.68 2.09 11.73
C LYS A 16 13.64 1.09 11.22
N ILE A 17 12.55 1.60 10.64
CA ILE A 17 11.44 0.83 10.09
C ILE A 17 11.56 0.89 8.58
N LEU A 18 11.82 -0.25 7.95
CA LEU A 18 11.79 -0.38 6.51
C LEU A 18 10.34 -0.31 6.02
N TYR A 19 10.10 0.09 4.79
CA TYR A 19 8.76 0.08 4.22
C TYR A 19 8.77 -0.30 2.74
N GLY A 20 7.73 -1.00 2.33
CA GLY A 20 7.65 -1.64 1.02
C GLY A 20 6.26 -1.62 0.39
N VAL A 21 6.23 -1.98 -0.89
CA VAL A 21 5.04 -2.12 -1.75
C VAL A 21 5.19 -3.38 -2.61
N VAL A 22 4.11 -3.81 -3.25
CA VAL A 22 4.15 -4.90 -4.24
C VAL A 22 4.93 -4.43 -5.48
N LYS A 23 5.90 -5.22 -5.94
CA LYS A 23 6.71 -4.94 -7.11
C LYS A 23 5.84 -4.83 -8.36
N GLY A 24 5.99 -3.73 -9.11
CA GLY A 24 5.21 -3.48 -10.33
C GLY A 24 3.72 -3.23 -10.10
N GLY A 25 3.27 -3.10 -8.85
CA GLY A 25 1.88 -2.79 -8.51
C GLY A 25 1.53 -1.31 -8.70
N SER A 26 0.24 -1.00 -8.65
CA SER A 26 -0.28 0.37 -8.73
C SER A 26 0.29 1.28 -7.64
N THR A 27 0.48 0.77 -6.41
CA THR A 27 1.09 1.51 -5.31
C THR A 27 2.56 1.83 -5.57
N ALA A 28 3.32 0.93 -6.20
CA ALA A 28 4.70 1.21 -6.61
C ALA A 28 4.73 2.33 -7.67
N ALA A 29 3.87 2.23 -8.69
CA ALA A 29 3.73 3.25 -9.72
C ALA A 29 3.33 4.62 -9.15
N PHE A 30 2.46 4.66 -8.12
CA PHE A 30 2.09 5.88 -7.42
C PHE A 30 3.31 6.61 -6.84
N PHE A 31 4.24 5.90 -6.22
CA PHE A 31 5.46 6.49 -5.66
C PHE A 31 6.56 6.79 -6.70
N GLU A 32 6.55 6.09 -7.84
CA GLU A 32 7.50 6.34 -8.93
C GLU A 32 7.17 7.61 -9.71
N VAL A 33 5.87 7.80 -10.01
CA VAL A 33 5.33 8.90 -10.82
C VAL A 33 4.95 10.11 -9.96
N GLY A 34 4.60 9.88 -8.68
CA GLY A 34 4.14 10.91 -7.75
C GLY A 34 5.05 12.13 -7.72
N LEU A 35 4.50 13.27 -8.17
CA LEU A 35 5.18 14.58 -8.24
C LEU A 35 5.12 15.33 -6.91
N ASP A 36 4.44 14.79 -5.88
CA ASP A 36 4.33 15.44 -4.59
C ASP A 36 5.67 15.41 -3.86
N VAL A 37 6.10 16.58 -3.39
CA VAL A 37 7.34 16.76 -2.62
C VAL A 37 7.34 15.86 -1.38
N GLN A 38 6.17 15.62 -0.79
CA GLN A 38 5.97 14.76 0.38
C GLN A 38 6.41 13.30 0.14
N PHE A 39 6.31 12.80 -1.10
CA PHE A 39 6.65 11.42 -1.44
C PHE A 39 8.01 11.25 -2.13
N ARG A 40 8.75 12.35 -2.32
CA ARG A 40 10.06 12.31 -2.97
C ARG A 40 11.05 11.39 -2.24
N ASP A 41 10.99 11.36 -0.91
CA ASP A 41 11.93 10.59 -0.10
C ASP A 41 11.62 9.08 -0.14
N PHE A 42 10.35 8.71 -0.37
CA PHE A 42 9.94 7.32 -0.63
C PHE A 42 10.62 6.78 -1.88
N LYS A 43 10.70 7.58 -2.95
CA LYS A 43 11.35 7.18 -4.21
C LYS A 43 12.82 6.83 -4.01
N ALA A 44 13.53 7.54 -3.13
CA ALA A 44 14.92 7.21 -2.82
C ALA A 44 15.05 5.87 -2.07
N LYS A 45 14.10 5.57 -1.17
CA LYS A 45 14.06 4.31 -0.40
C LYS A 45 13.65 3.11 -1.24
N PHE A 46 12.76 3.30 -2.21
CA PHE A 46 12.34 2.27 -3.16
C PHE A 46 13.41 1.90 -4.19
N ARG A 47 14.56 2.58 -4.24
CA ARG A 47 15.69 2.15 -5.08
C ARG A 47 16.36 0.86 -4.58
N SER A 48 16.18 0.51 -3.32
CA SER A 48 16.70 -0.75 -2.76
C SER A 48 15.72 -1.88 -3.06
N GLU A 49 16.07 -2.81 -3.96
CA GLU A 49 15.18 -3.93 -4.32
C GLU A 49 14.70 -4.74 -3.10
N SER A 50 15.47 -4.73 -2.02
CA SER A 50 15.19 -5.42 -0.77
C SER A 50 13.88 -5.01 -0.07
N VAL A 51 13.27 -3.88 -0.42
CA VAL A 51 12.03 -3.43 0.23
C VAL A 51 10.76 -3.86 -0.49
N PHE A 52 10.85 -4.32 -1.73
CA PHE A 52 9.69 -4.84 -2.44
C PHE A 52 9.33 -6.26 -2.01
N VAL A 53 8.11 -6.65 -2.34
CA VAL A 53 7.58 -8.02 -2.23
C VAL A 53 6.82 -8.35 -3.51
N ASP A 54 6.65 -9.64 -3.82
CA ASP A 54 5.99 -10.06 -5.06
C ASP A 54 4.46 -10.17 -4.91
N THR A 55 3.96 -10.35 -3.68
CA THR A 55 2.52 -10.49 -3.41
C THR A 55 2.09 -9.80 -2.11
N TYR A 56 0.79 -9.53 -1.97
CA TYR A 56 0.24 -9.04 -0.70
C TYR A 56 0.51 -10.03 0.44
N ALA A 57 0.32 -11.33 0.22
CA ALA A 57 0.51 -12.35 1.23
C ALA A 57 1.94 -12.33 1.80
N GLU A 58 2.94 -12.19 0.91
CA GLU A 58 4.34 -12.05 1.31
C GLU A 58 4.57 -10.76 2.11
N GLY A 59 4.04 -9.63 1.65
CA GLY A 59 4.15 -8.34 2.35
C GLY A 59 3.54 -8.37 3.76
N ILE A 60 2.34 -8.93 3.89
CA ILE A 60 1.64 -9.09 5.17
C ILE A 60 2.46 -10.01 6.10
N GLU A 61 2.94 -11.14 5.59
CA GLU A 61 3.74 -12.07 6.39
C GLU A 61 5.08 -11.47 6.82
N ARG A 62 5.70 -10.66 5.96
CA ARG A 62 6.91 -9.90 6.28
C ARG A 62 6.66 -8.90 7.40
N VAL A 63 5.53 -8.18 7.41
CA VAL A 63 5.15 -7.30 8.54
C VAL A 63 5.07 -8.10 9.84
N ARG A 64 4.34 -9.24 9.82
CA ARG A 64 4.17 -10.11 10.99
C ARG A 64 5.50 -10.62 11.55
N LYS A 65 6.44 -11.00 10.68
CA LYS A 65 7.77 -11.52 11.07
C LYS A 65 8.78 -10.44 11.47
N SER A 66 8.58 -9.20 11.04
CA SER A 66 9.58 -8.13 11.23
C SER A 66 9.59 -7.50 12.62
N LYS A 67 8.63 -7.87 13.49
CA LYS A 67 8.53 -7.35 14.87
C LYS A 67 8.55 -5.82 14.92
N GLY A 68 7.75 -5.18 14.05
CA GLY A 68 7.64 -3.72 13.98
C GLY A 68 8.76 -3.00 13.20
N ARG A 69 9.68 -3.73 12.56
CA ARG A 69 10.77 -3.15 11.75
C ARG A 69 10.47 -3.07 10.24
N TYR A 70 9.27 -3.44 9.84
CA TYR A 70 8.81 -3.34 8.45
C TYR A 70 7.35 -2.90 8.41
N ALA A 71 7.06 -1.89 7.61
CA ALA A 71 5.71 -1.44 7.27
C ALA A 71 5.40 -1.79 5.81
N PHE A 72 4.14 -2.10 5.52
CA PHE A 72 3.71 -2.45 4.17
C PHE A 72 2.61 -1.50 3.73
N LEU A 73 2.83 -0.86 2.58
CA LEU A 73 1.88 0.09 2.00
C LEU A 73 1.01 -0.68 1.00
N LEU A 74 -0.29 -0.70 1.28
CA LEU A 74 -1.31 -1.40 0.51
C LEU A 74 -2.64 -0.63 0.57
N GLU A 75 -3.63 -1.05 -0.22
CA GLU A 75 -4.96 -0.44 -0.24
C GLU A 75 -5.67 -0.55 1.10
N GLU A 76 -6.48 0.46 1.41
CA GLU A 76 -7.26 0.54 2.65
C GLU A 76 -8.17 -0.67 2.86
N THR A 77 -8.84 -1.13 1.81
CA THR A 77 -9.75 -2.28 1.87
C THR A 77 -9.03 -3.55 2.32
N THR A 78 -7.88 -3.85 1.72
CA THR A 78 -7.03 -4.98 2.09
C THR A 78 -6.47 -4.82 3.49
N ASN A 79 -6.05 -3.60 3.87
CA ASN A 79 -5.54 -3.32 5.21
C ASN A 79 -6.60 -3.56 6.29
N ASN A 80 -7.80 -3.02 6.11
CA ASN A 80 -8.93 -3.20 7.04
C ASN A 80 -9.33 -4.68 7.14
N TYR A 81 -9.33 -5.40 6.01
CA TYR A 81 -9.60 -6.83 5.97
C TYR A 81 -8.58 -7.61 6.80
N GLU A 82 -7.28 -7.44 6.54
CA GLU A 82 -6.22 -8.18 7.24
C GLU A 82 -6.08 -7.78 8.71
N GLY A 83 -6.30 -6.51 9.05
CA GLY A 83 -6.31 -6.03 10.43
C GLY A 83 -7.38 -6.70 11.30
N GLY A 84 -8.52 -7.04 10.72
CA GLY A 84 -9.59 -7.77 11.40
C GLY A 84 -9.40 -9.29 11.48
N ARG A 85 -8.37 -9.84 10.82
CA ARG A 85 -8.15 -11.30 10.76
C ARG A 85 -7.23 -11.78 11.87
N LYS A 86 -7.53 -12.99 12.38
CA LYS A 86 -6.61 -13.71 13.27
C LYS A 86 -5.24 -13.86 12.59
N PRO A 87 -4.13 -13.68 13.32
CA PRO A 87 -4.05 -13.54 14.78
C PRO A 87 -4.14 -12.08 15.30
N CYS A 88 -4.75 -11.16 14.56
CA CYS A 88 -4.97 -9.76 14.93
C CYS A 88 -3.66 -9.01 15.24
N ASN A 89 -2.61 -9.33 14.50
CA ASN A 89 -1.24 -8.81 14.70
C ASN A 89 -0.81 -7.81 13.62
N THR A 90 -1.78 -7.23 12.91
CA THR A 90 -1.60 -6.17 11.92
C THR A 90 -2.60 -5.06 12.19
N MET A 91 -2.26 -3.82 11.86
CA MET A 91 -3.15 -2.68 12.04
C MET A 91 -2.88 -1.59 10.99
N LYS A 92 -3.94 -0.83 10.65
CA LYS A 92 -3.81 0.42 9.90
C LYS A 92 -3.28 1.52 10.82
N VAL A 93 -2.38 2.34 10.28
CA VAL A 93 -1.82 3.51 10.96
C VAL A 93 -1.97 4.69 10.01
N GLY A 94 -2.36 5.84 10.55
CA GLY A 94 -2.50 7.08 9.80
C GLY A 94 -3.67 7.12 8.82
N GLN A 95 -3.71 8.21 8.06
CA GLN A 95 -4.70 8.47 7.02
C GLN A 95 -4.29 7.81 5.69
N ASN A 96 -5.25 7.73 4.77
CA ASN A 96 -4.97 7.24 3.42
C ASN A 96 -4.13 8.27 2.66
N LEU A 97 -3.20 7.79 1.83
CA LEU A 97 -2.31 8.65 1.02
C LEU A 97 -3.01 9.24 -0.20
N ASN A 98 -4.09 8.60 -0.63
CA ASN A 98 -4.92 9.01 -1.74
C ASN A 98 -6.32 8.42 -1.59
N THR A 99 -7.22 8.81 -2.50
CA THR A 99 -8.55 8.23 -2.63
C THR A 99 -8.61 7.47 -3.94
N LEU A 100 -8.78 6.15 -3.87
CA LEU A 100 -8.90 5.27 -5.04
C LEU A 100 -10.25 4.55 -4.99
N GLY A 101 -10.76 4.17 -6.16
CA GLY A 101 -11.98 3.38 -6.30
C GLY A 101 -11.76 2.18 -7.22
N TYR A 102 -12.44 1.08 -6.94
CA TYR A 102 -12.46 -0.08 -7.83
C TYR A 102 -13.47 0.12 -8.95
N GLY A 103 -13.13 -0.36 -10.15
CA GLY A 103 -14.01 -0.31 -11.30
C GLY A 103 -13.89 -1.58 -12.15
N ILE A 104 -14.95 -1.89 -12.89
CA ILE A 104 -14.96 -3.03 -13.81
C ILE A 104 -14.35 -2.57 -15.14
N ALA A 105 -13.17 -3.07 -15.47
CA ALA A 105 -12.49 -2.78 -16.73
C ALA A 105 -13.07 -3.64 -17.86
N THR A 106 -13.41 -3.00 -18.99
CA THR A 106 -13.80 -3.68 -20.23
C THR A 106 -12.89 -3.23 -21.36
N LYS A 107 -12.72 -4.08 -22.40
CA LYS A 107 -11.97 -3.71 -23.60
C LYS A 107 -12.58 -2.45 -24.23
N ILE A 108 -11.73 -1.53 -24.70
CA ILE A 108 -12.17 -0.33 -25.43
C ILE A 108 -13.06 -0.75 -26.62
N GLY A 109 -14.25 -0.15 -26.72
CA GLY A 109 -15.25 -0.48 -27.74
C GLY A 109 -16.15 -1.68 -27.41
N SER A 110 -15.98 -2.33 -26.25
CA SER A 110 -16.86 -3.43 -25.84
C SER A 110 -18.30 -2.95 -25.61
N PRO A 111 -19.33 -3.65 -26.11
CA PRO A 111 -20.72 -3.33 -25.83
C PRO A 111 -21.06 -3.44 -24.32
N LEU A 112 -20.28 -4.21 -23.56
CA LEU A 112 -20.45 -4.37 -22.10
C LEU A 112 -20.20 -3.08 -21.31
N ARG A 113 -19.49 -2.11 -21.89
CA ARG A 113 -19.19 -0.83 -21.24
C ARG A 113 -20.46 -0.09 -20.81
N HIS A 114 -21.48 -0.10 -21.65
CA HIS A 114 -22.75 0.59 -21.38
C HIS A 114 -23.64 -0.22 -20.43
N VAL A 115 -23.62 -1.55 -20.55
CA VAL A 115 -24.39 -2.44 -19.68
C VAL A 115 -23.92 -2.31 -18.23
N HIS A 116 -22.61 -2.30 -17.99
CA HIS A 116 -22.08 -2.22 -16.63
C HIS A 116 -22.27 -0.84 -15.99
N ARG A 117 -22.21 0.26 -16.76
CA ARG A 117 -22.46 1.61 -16.21
C ARG A 117 -23.86 1.78 -15.61
N ASN A 118 -24.85 1.01 -16.07
CA ASN A 118 -26.23 1.12 -15.59
C ASN A 118 -26.56 0.15 -14.43
N LEU A 119 -25.60 -0.67 -13.99
CA LEU A 119 -25.80 -1.70 -12.96
C LEU A 119 -25.15 -1.37 -11.61
N ILE A 120 -24.31 -0.33 -11.56
CA ILE A 120 -23.56 0.17 -10.41
C ILE A 120 -23.80 1.67 -10.27
#